data_AF-A0A413WMV0-F1
#
_entry.id   AF-A0A413WMV0-F1
#
_cell.length_a   1.000
_cell.length_b   1.000
_cell.length_c   1.000
_cell.angle_alpha   90.00
_cell.angle_beta   90.00
_cell.angle_gamma   90.00
#
_symmetry.space_group_name_H-M   'P 1'
#
loop_
_entity.id
_entity.type
_entity.pdbx_description
1 polymer ?
#
loop_
_entity_poly.entity_id
_entity_poly.type
_entity_poly.pdbx_seq_one_letter_code
_entity_poly.pdbx_strand_id
1 'polypeptide(L)'
;MRDAISIQTLADCLHYMRVGDIERAISLFPEDVREHFPKELRKIHLFHIEKNGLSINQIVALANTLTGEHLSATTIQNWTKREVRKIIGVPRIGKKYSLQQAAIIYLLDDLKHLFSLEETSSLLALILNNPDRDEDDLISPIDFYRLYAEYAKSTSPIELLDTRAKRSIEKMGYTHPNILHVLKLCLYAHRVTALELEAKHYLSRFI
;
A
#
# COMPACT_ATOMS: atom_id res chain seq x y z
N MET A 1 4.58 10.00 6.13
CA MET A 1 5.11 8.71 5.66
C MET A 1 4.92 7.75 6.79
N ARG A 2 4.13 6.70 6.54
CA ARG A 2 3.90 5.65 7.53
C ARG A 2 5.21 5.01 7.95
N ASP A 3 5.32 4.70 9.24
CA ASP A 3 6.39 3.84 9.73
C ASP A 3 6.25 2.42 9.17
N ALA A 4 7.34 1.64 9.20
CA ALA A 4 7.35 0.33 8.58
C ALA A 4 6.39 -0.70 9.24
N ILE A 5 6.03 -0.52 10.52
CA ILE A 5 5.03 -1.36 11.18
C ILE A 5 3.65 -1.05 10.62
N SER A 6 3.30 0.24 10.53
CA SER A 6 2.05 0.71 9.93
C SER A 6 1.85 0.23 8.49
N ILE A 7 2.90 0.30 7.65
CA ILE A 7 2.86 -0.19 6.27
C ILE A 7 2.56 -1.70 6.23
N GLN A 8 3.22 -2.49 7.09
CA GLN A 8 2.95 -3.93 7.17
C GLN A 8 1.53 -4.23 7.65
N THR A 9 1.04 -3.54 8.68
CA THR A 9 -0.30 -3.76 9.20
C THR A 9 -1.35 -3.57 8.10
N LEU A 10 -1.20 -2.55 7.25
CA LEU A 10 -2.08 -2.35 6.10
C LEU A 10 -1.92 -3.42 5.02
N ALA A 11 -0.68 -3.78 4.68
CA ALA A 11 -0.41 -4.81 3.70
C ALA A 11 -0.97 -6.18 4.11
N ASP A 12 -0.83 -6.54 5.39
CA ASP A 12 -1.38 -7.76 5.97
C ASP A 12 -2.92 -7.72 6.02
N CYS A 13 -3.51 -6.58 6.39
CA CYS A 13 -4.96 -6.40 6.36
C CYS A 13 -5.53 -6.65 4.95
N LEU A 14 -4.97 -6.01 3.92
CA LEU A 14 -5.39 -6.23 2.54
C LEU A 14 -5.18 -7.68 2.09
N HIS A 15 -4.09 -8.31 2.52
CA HIS A 15 -3.81 -9.72 2.22
C HIS A 15 -4.85 -10.66 2.82
N TYR A 16 -5.14 -10.51 4.11
CA TYR A 16 -6.14 -11.33 4.80
C TYR A 16 -7.53 -11.13 4.19
N MET A 17 -7.91 -9.88 3.88
CA MET A 17 -9.14 -9.61 3.15
C MET A 17 -9.17 -10.26 1.76
N ARG A 18 -8.02 -10.33 1.07
CA ARG A 18 -7.91 -10.95 -0.25
C ARG A 18 -8.11 -12.47 -0.20
N VAL A 19 -7.54 -13.14 0.79
CA VAL A 19 -7.67 -14.60 0.95
C VAL A 19 -8.98 -15.00 1.66
N GLY A 20 -9.84 -14.02 2.01
CA GLY A 20 -11.12 -14.25 2.67
C GLY A 20 -11.05 -14.45 4.18
N ASP A 21 -9.88 -14.27 4.79
CA ASP A 21 -9.68 -14.36 6.24
C ASP A 21 -10.01 -13.02 6.92
N ILE A 22 -11.30 -12.67 6.92
CA ILE A 22 -11.78 -11.38 7.44
C ILE A 22 -11.56 -11.27 8.95
N GLU A 23 -11.66 -12.37 9.69
CA GLU A 23 -11.40 -12.41 11.14
C GLU A 23 -9.95 -12.03 11.44
N ARG A 24 -8.99 -12.57 10.67
CA ARG A 24 -7.58 -12.18 10.83
C ARG A 24 -7.34 -10.73 10.45
N ALA A 25 -7.99 -10.22 9.41
CA ALA A 25 -7.93 -8.79 9.06
C ALA A 25 -8.47 -7.91 10.20
N ILE A 26 -9.61 -8.28 10.79
CA ILE A 26 -10.23 -7.59 11.93
C ILE A 26 -9.32 -7.64 13.16
N SER A 27 -8.60 -8.73 13.39
CA SER A 27 -7.69 -8.87 14.53
C SER A 27 -6.52 -7.87 14.54
N LEU A 28 -6.22 -7.24 13.40
CA LEU A 28 -5.18 -6.21 13.28
C LEU A 28 -5.62 -4.85 13.82
N PHE A 29 -6.92 -4.63 13.99
CA PHE A 29 -7.44 -3.35 14.50
C PHE A 29 -7.19 -3.22 16.01
N PRO A 30 -6.91 -1.99 16.49
CA PRO A 30 -6.87 -1.70 17.92
C PRO A 30 -8.12 -2.21 18.66
N GLU A 31 -7.97 -2.62 19.91
CA GLU A 31 -9.05 -3.24 20.69
C GLU A 31 -10.26 -2.32 20.86
N ASP A 32 -10.03 -1.05 21.18
CA ASP A 32 -11.05 0.00 21.31
C ASP A 32 -11.85 0.21 20.00
N VAL A 33 -11.17 0.09 18.85
CA VAL A 33 -11.80 0.17 17.53
C VAL A 33 -12.65 -1.07 17.25
N ARG A 34 -12.18 -2.27 17.63
CA ARG A 34 -12.90 -3.53 17.40
C ARG A 34 -14.23 -3.57 18.16
N GLU A 35 -14.27 -2.95 19.34
CA GLU A 35 -15.53 -2.75 20.07
C GLU A 35 -16.48 -1.79 19.33
N HIS A 36 -15.93 -0.73 18.72
CA HIS A 36 -16.70 0.35 18.10
C HIS A 36 -16.13 0.81 16.75
N PHE A 37 -16.38 0.03 15.70
CA PHE A 37 -15.93 0.41 14.36
C PHE A 37 -16.52 1.75 13.89
N PRO A 38 -15.73 2.60 13.21
CA PRO A 38 -16.25 3.79 12.56
C PRO A 38 -17.32 3.42 11.51
N LYS A 39 -18.21 4.36 11.21
CA LYS A 39 -19.40 4.11 10.35
C LYS A 39 -19.05 3.50 8.99
N GLU A 40 -17.90 3.85 8.43
CA GLU A 40 -17.35 3.34 7.17
C GLU A 40 -16.99 1.84 7.25
N LEU A 41 -16.55 1.36 8.42
CA LEU A 41 -16.03 0.01 8.65
C LEU A 41 -17.00 -0.91 9.40
N ARG A 42 -18.16 -0.44 9.87
CA ARG A 42 -19.13 -1.27 10.62
C ARG A 42 -19.50 -2.61 9.98
N LYS A 43 -19.46 -2.68 8.64
CA LYS A 43 -19.78 -3.88 7.86
C LYS A 43 -18.55 -4.61 7.31
N ILE A 44 -17.37 -4.36 7.86
CA ILE A 44 -16.13 -4.99 7.39
C ILE A 44 -16.16 -6.52 7.54
N HIS A 45 -16.83 -7.03 8.60
CA HIS A 45 -17.05 -8.47 8.80
C HIS A 45 -17.90 -9.14 7.70
N LEU A 46 -18.64 -8.36 6.90
CA LEU A 46 -19.43 -8.85 5.76
C LEU A 46 -18.70 -8.66 4.43
N PHE A 47 -17.41 -8.33 4.45
CA PHE A 47 -16.64 -8.10 3.23
C PHE A 47 -16.40 -9.42 2.50
N HIS A 48 -16.78 -9.44 1.21
CA HIS A 48 -16.49 -10.55 0.30
C HIS A 48 -15.77 -10.00 -0.93
N ILE A 49 -14.55 -10.46 -1.20
CA ILE A 49 -13.68 -9.92 -2.26
C ILE A 49 -14.35 -9.89 -3.64
N GLU A 50 -15.09 -10.93 -4.01
CA GLU A 50 -15.73 -11.02 -5.33
C GLU A 50 -16.99 -10.14 -5.47
N LYS A 51 -17.62 -9.79 -4.34
CA LYS A 51 -18.91 -9.08 -4.32
C LYS A 51 -18.76 -7.61 -3.94
N ASN A 52 -17.68 -7.27 -3.22
CA ASN A 52 -17.54 -6.00 -2.53
C ASN A 52 -16.20 -5.34 -2.88
N GLY A 53 -16.26 -4.08 -3.33
CA GLY A 53 -15.12 -3.17 -3.28
C GLY A 53 -15.15 -2.28 -2.04
N LEU A 54 -14.15 -1.42 -1.93
CA LEU A 54 -14.04 -0.37 -0.94
C LEU A 54 -14.37 0.99 -1.55
N SER A 55 -15.23 1.78 -0.90
CA SER A 55 -15.35 3.19 -1.25
C SER A 55 -14.10 3.96 -0.81
N ILE A 56 -13.89 5.17 -1.35
CA ILE A 56 -12.77 6.04 -0.94
C ILE A 56 -12.78 6.25 0.59
N ASN A 57 -13.94 6.48 1.18
CA ASN A 57 -14.04 6.67 2.63
C ASN A 57 -13.70 5.40 3.41
N GLN A 58 -13.99 4.21 2.86
CA GLN A 58 -13.58 2.95 3.48
C GLN A 58 -12.07 2.75 3.38
N ILE A 59 -11.44 3.07 2.25
CA ILE A 59 -9.98 3.03 2.08
C ILE A 59 -9.29 3.97 3.08
N VAL A 60 -9.82 5.18 3.23
CA VAL A 60 -9.34 6.16 4.22
C VAL A 60 -9.51 5.64 5.64
N ALA A 61 -10.70 5.14 5.98
CA ALA A 61 -10.97 4.64 7.33
C ALA A 61 -10.07 3.45 7.67
N LEU A 62 -9.87 2.50 6.73
CA LEU A 62 -8.93 1.39 6.93
C LEU A 62 -7.51 1.87 7.27
N ALA A 63 -6.96 2.78 6.46
CA ALA A 63 -5.63 3.33 6.69
C ALA A 63 -5.54 4.03 8.04
N ASN A 64 -6.40 5.01 8.26
CA ASN A 64 -6.30 5.90 9.41
C ASN A 64 -6.56 5.16 10.73
N THR A 65 -7.46 4.18 10.73
CA THR A 65 -7.77 3.38 11.92
C THR A 65 -6.66 2.39 12.25
N LEU A 66 -5.97 1.83 11.26
CA LEU A 66 -4.89 0.87 11.49
C LEU A 66 -3.54 1.53 11.77
N THR A 67 -3.30 2.73 11.25
CA THR A 67 -1.95 3.35 11.30
C THR A 67 -1.91 4.71 12.00
N GLY A 68 -3.04 5.25 12.44
CA GLY A 68 -3.09 6.55 13.13
C GLY A 68 -2.69 7.76 12.26
N GLU A 69 -2.42 7.57 10.96
CA GLU A 69 -2.08 8.64 10.03
C GLU A 69 -3.32 9.19 9.30
N HIS A 70 -3.20 10.37 8.68
CA HIS A 70 -4.32 11.04 8.03
C HIS A 70 -4.21 11.00 6.50
N LEU A 71 -4.52 9.85 5.90
CA LEU A 71 -4.94 9.82 4.49
C LEU A 71 -6.30 10.51 4.39
N SER A 72 -6.49 11.39 3.41
CA SER A 72 -7.77 12.12 3.24
C SER A 72 -8.53 11.65 2.00
N ALA A 73 -9.85 11.64 2.08
CA ALA A 73 -10.71 11.30 0.95
C ALA A 73 -10.50 12.27 -0.22
N THR A 74 -10.29 13.57 0.08
CA THR A 74 -9.99 14.61 -0.91
C THR A 74 -8.70 14.31 -1.66
N THR A 75 -7.66 13.85 -0.96
CA THR A 75 -6.38 13.46 -1.58
C THR A 75 -6.58 12.35 -2.60
N ILE A 76 -7.26 11.26 -2.22
CA ILE A 76 -7.54 10.13 -3.13
C ILE A 76 -8.43 10.58 -4.30
N GLN A 77 -9.45 11.40 -4.03
CA GLN A 77 -10.31 11.96 -5.09
C GLN A 77 -9.51 12.78 -6.10
N ASN A 78 -8.53 13.57 -5.65
CA ASN A 78 -7.67 14.34 -6.54
C ASN A 78 -6.79 13.42 -7.40
N TRP A 79 -6.25 12.35 -6.83
CA TRP A 79 -5.44 11.37 -7.57
C TRP A 79 -6.26 10.64 -8.64
N THR A 80 -7.46 10.18 -8.28
CA THR A 80 -8.36 9.45 -9.19
C THR A 80 -8.92 10.30 -10.35
N LYS A 81 -8.79 11.63 -10.27
CA LYS A 81 -9.22 12.57 -11.32
C LYS A 81 -8.08 13.11 -12.20
N ARG A 82 -6.82 12.84 -11.88
CA ARG A 82 -5.63 13.44 -12.51
C ARG A 82 -4.68 12.39 -13.12
N GLU A 83 -3.38 12.68 -13.17
CA GLU A 83 -2.36 11.85 -13.84
C GLU A 83 -2.29 10.41 -13.30
N VAL A 84 -2.74 10.17 -12.07
CA VAL A 84 -2.69 8.85 -11.39
C VAL A 84 -3.83 7.93 -11.80
N ARG A 85 -4.84 8.46 -12.50
CA ARG A 85 -5.90 7.61 -13.07
C ARG A 85 -5.30 6.55 -14.00
N LYS A 86 -4.16 6.83 -14.63
CA LYS A 86 -3.43 5.89 -15.50
C LYS A 86 -2.92 4.63 -14.78
N ILE A 87 -2.87 4.64 -13.45
CA ILE A 87 -2.42 3.48 -12.66
C ILE A 87 -3.47 2.94 -11.69
N ILE A 88 -4.25 3.81 -11.04
CA ILE A 88 -5.34 3.34 -10.18
C ILE A 88 -6.52 2.83 -11.02
N GLY A 89 -6.81 3.47 -12.15
CA GLY A 89 -8.01 3.21 -12.94
C GLY A 89 -9.29 3.79 -12.33
N VAL A 90 -10.43 3.45 -12.94
CA VAL A 90 -11.76 3.77 -12.39
C VAL A 90 -12.20 2.70 -11.38
N PRO A 91 -13.16 2.99 -10.47
CA PRO A 91 -13.70 1.97 -9.59
C PRO A 91 -14.18 0.74 -10.37
N ARG A 92 -13.65 -0.46 -10.03
CA ARG A 92 -13.94 -1.68 -10.79
C ARG A 92 -15.11 -2.52 -10.24
N ILE A 93 -15.52 -2.27 -8.99
CA ILE A 93 -16.64 -3.00 -8.34
C ILE A 93 -17.81 -2.04 -8.14
N GLY A 94 -18.60 -1.84 -9.19
CA GLY A 94 -19.67 -0.85 -9.22
C GLY A 94 -19.13 0.57 -9.06
N LYS A 95 -19.35 1.21 -7.91
CA LYS A 95 -18.80 2.55 -7.56
C LYS A 95 -17.63 2.47 -6.57
N LYS A 96 -17.06 1.28 -6.39
CA LYS A 96 -16.04 0.99 -5.38
C LYS A 96 -14.78 0.43 -6.01
N TYR A 97 -13.65 0.68 -5.37
CA TYR A 97 -12.33 0.23 -5.78
C TYR A 97 -12.09 -1.20 -5.27
N SER A 98 -11.36 -2.02 -6.04
CA SER A 98 -10.92 -3.34 -5.59
C SER A 98 -9.87 -3.23 -4.47
N LEU A 99 -9.56 -4.34 -3.80
CA LEU A 99 -8.44 -4.38 -2.85
C LEU A 99 -7.09 -4.12 -3.54
N GLN A 100 -6.95 -4.53 -4.81
CA GLN A 100 -5.74 -4.25 -5.60
C GLN A 100 -5.56 -2.75 -5.81
N GLN A 101 -6.63 -2.05 -6.20
CA GLN A 101 -6.63 -0.60 -6.34
C GLN A 101 -6.35 0.12 -5.00
N ALA A 102 -6.86 -0.42 -3.87
CA ALA A 102 -6.54 0.11 -2.55
C ALA A 102 -5.04 -0.03 -2.21
N ALA A 103 -4.40 -1.15 -2.57
CA ALA A 103 -2.95 -1.34 -2.39
C ALA A 103 -2.14 -0.31 -3.20
N ILE A 104 -2.53 -0.03 -4.45
CA ILE A 104 -1.90 1.01 -5.29
C ILE A 104 -2.02 2.39 -4.61
N ILE A 105 -3.20 2.71 -4.09
CA ILE A 105 -3.45 3.98 -3.37
C ILE A 105 -2.53 4.12 -2.15
N TYR A 106 -2.34 3.04 -1.37
CA TYR A 106 -1.45 3.08 -0.21
C TYR A 106 0.03 3.19 -0.61
N LEU A 107 0.47 2.49 -1.65
CA LEU A 107 1.81 2.65 -2.23
C LEU A 107 2.09 4.08 -2.67
N LEU A 108 1.15 4.70 -3.38
CA LEU A 108 1.26 6.10 -3.81
C LEU A 108 1.40 7.04 -2.62
N ASP A 109 0.60 6.80 -1.57
CA ASP A 109 0.63 7.61 -0.36
C ASP A 109 1.95 7.46 0.42
N ASP A 110 2.54 6.27 0.42
CA ASP A 110 3.83 6.02 1.06
C ASP A 110 5.00 6.63 0.28
N LEU A 111 4.94 6.63 -1.06
CA LEU A 111 6.06 7.03 -1.94
C LEU A 111 6.06 8.51 -2.37
N LYS A 112 4.94 9.23 -2.20
CA LYS A 112 4.78 10.65 -2.62
C LYS A 112 5.74 11.65 -1.98
N HIS A 113 6.52 11.22 -0.99
CA HIS A 113 7.42 12.10 -0.24
C HIS A 113 8.77 12.32 -0.93
N LEU A 114 9.22 11.37 -1.75
CA LEU A 114 10.44 11.52 -2.54
C LEU A 114 10.15 11.72 -4.03
N PHE A 115 9.15 11.01 -4.55
CA PHE A 115 8.73 11.11 -5.93
C PHE A 115 7.53 12.04 -6.04
N SER A 116 7.49 12.84 -7.10
CA SER A 116 6.23 13.43 -7.54
C SER A 116 5.21 12.31 -7.82
N LEU A 117 3.95 12.70 -7.79
CA LEU A 117 2.87 11.77 -8.03
C LEU A 117 2.92 11.15 -9.45
N GLU A 118 3.41 11.91 -10.43
CA GLU A 118 3.63 11.45 -11.79
C GLU A 118 4.78 10.44 -11.88
N GLU A 119 5.90 10.71 -11.21
CA GLU A 119 7.05 9.80 -11.14
C GLU A 119 6.66 8.50 -10.44
N THR A 120 5.95 8.57 -9.31
CA THR A 120 5.48 7.38 -8.59
C THR A 120 4.57 6.53 -9.47
N SER A 121 3.64 7.18 -10.18
CA SER A 121 2.75 6.48 -11.11
C SER A 121 3.52 5.83 -12.25
N SER A 122 4.53 6.51 -12.79
CA SER A 122 5.33 5.99 -13.91
C SER A 122 6.27 4.87 -13.49
N LEU A 123 6.82 4.93 -12.27
CA LEU A 123 7.63 3.88 -11.67
C LEU A 123 6.81 2.61 -11.45
N LEU A 124 5.64 2.73 -10.81
CA LEU A 124 4.76 1.58 -10.56
C LEU A 124 4.20 1.00 -11.87
N ALA A 125 4.02 1.82 -12.92
CA ALA A 125 3.58 1.35 -14.23
C ALA A 125 4.57 0.40 -14.93
N LEU A 126 5.82 0.30 -14.46
CA LEU A 126 6.80 -0.67 -14.96
C LEU A 126 6.49 -2.12 -14.53
N ILE A 127 5.59 -2.29 -13.56
CA ILE A 127 5.18 -3.58 -13.01
C ILE A 127 3.66 -3.75 -12.94
N LEU A 128 2.90 -2.65 -12.94
CA LEU A 128 1.44 -2.61 -13.00
C LEU A 128 1.04 -2.08 -14.38
N ASN A 129 0.50 -2.93 -15.23
CA ASN A 129 0.28 -2.63 -16.64
C ASN A 129 -1.04 -1.87 -16.83
N ASN A 130 -2.11 -2.58 -17.19
CA ASN A 130 -3.37 -1.92 -17.52
C ASN A 130 -4.17 -1.60 -16.25
N PRO A 131 -4.47 -0.32 -15.94
CA PRO A 131 -5.23 0.06 -14.75
C PRO A 131 -6.69 -0.42 -14.73
N ASP A 132 -7.19 -1.07 -15.78
CA ASP A 132 -8.54 -1.64 -15.84
C ASP A 132 -8.57 -3.16 -15.62
N ARG A 133 -7.40 -3.83 -15.55
CA ARG A 133 -7.26 -5.28 -15.42
C ARG A 133 -6.10 -5.59 -14.46
N ASP A 134 -6.14 -6.72 -13.76
CA ASP A 134 -5.03 -7.11 -12.84
C ASP A 134 -4.23 -8.29 -13.42
N GLU A 135 -4.77 -8.97 -14.44
CA GLU A 135 -4.23 -10.23 -14.96
C GLU A 135 -2.97 -10.04 -15.81
N ASP A 136 -2.76 -8.83 -16.33
CA ASP A 136 -1.59 -8.47 -17.12
C ASP A 136 -0.46 -7.89 -16.27
N ASP A 137 -0.67 -7.64 -14.99
CA ASP A 137 0.37 -7.15 -14.08
C ASP A 137 1.50 -8.17 -13.91
N LEU A 138 2.74 -7.68 -13.81
CA LEU A 138 3.90 -8.53 -13.55
C LEU A 138 3.87 -9.11 -12.13
N ILE A 139 3.19 -8.43 -11.21
CA ILE A 139 2.96 -8.82 -9.82
C ILE A 139 1.64 -8.19 -9.35
N SER A 140 0.84 -8.93 -8.58
CA SER A 140 -0.36 -8.38 -7.97
C SER A 140 -0.01 -7.16 -7.10
N PRO A 141 -0.76 -6.04 -7.18
CA PRO A 141 -0.52 -4.86 -6.34
C PRO A 141 -0.44 -5.15 -4.84
N ILE A 142 -1.30 -6.03 -4.31
CA ILE A 142 -1.25 -6.46 -2.90
C ILE A 142 0.05 -7.23 -2.60
N ASP A 143 0.48 -8.13 -3.48
CA ASP A 143 1.72 -8.89 -3.29
C ASP A 143 2.96 -8.00 -3.35
N PHE A 144 2.98 -7.04 -4.27
CA PHE A 144 4.03 -6.03 -4.32
C PHE A 144 4.03 -5.15 -3.06
N TYR A 145 2.85 -4.72 -2.59
CA TYR A 145 2.75 -3.92 -1.36
C TYR A 145 3.25 -4.68 -0.13
N ARG A 146 2.96 -5.98 -0.04
CA ARG A 146 3.50 -6.85 1.03
C ARG A 146 5.00 -7.01 0.98
N LEU A 147 5.58 -7.21 -0.21
CA LEU A 147 7.03 -7.26 -0.37
C LEU A 147 7.65 -5.92 0.07
N TYR A 148 7.12 -4.82 -0.43
CA TYR A 148 7.55 -3.48 -0.01
C TYR A 148 7.49 -3.33 1.52
N ALA A 149 6.38 -3.71 2.16
CA ALA A 149 6.20 -3.64 3.60
C ALA A 149 7.21 -4.51 4.39
N GLU A 150 7.43 -5.74 3.95
CA GLU A 150 8.38 -6.67 4.58
C GLU A 150 9.78 -6.07 4.60
N TYR A 151 10.21 -5.51 3.47
CA TYR A 151 11.57 -5.00 3.31
C TYR A 151 11.75 -3.57 3.84
N ALA A 152 10.70 -2.75 3.90
CA ALA A 152 10.74 -1.43 4.52
C ALA A 152 11.12 -1.48 6.00
N LYS A 153 10.77 -2.59 6.70
CA LYS A 153 11.19 -2.84 8.09
C LYS A 153 12.67 -3.17 8.25
N SER A 154 13.30 -3.64 7.19
CA SER A 154 14.68 -4.12 7.26
C SER A 154 15.63 -2.95 7.40
N THR A 155 16.54 -3.04 8.36
CA THR A 155 17.68 -2.11 8.51
C THR A 155 18.85 -2.48 7.59
N SER A 156 18.85 -3.69 7.01
CA SER A 156 19.92 -4.17 6.14
C SER A 156 20.11 -3.26 4.91
N PRO A 157 21.34 -3.11 4.39
CA PRO A 157 21.59 -2.44 3.14
C PRO A 157 20.71 -3.01 2.02
N ILE A 158 20.09 -2.12 1.23
CA ILE A 158 19.15 -2.50 0.16
C ILE A 158 19.86 -3.34 -0.91
N GLU A 159 21.15 -3.09 -1.12
CA GLU A 159 22.03 -3.80 -2.04
C GLU A 159 22.20 -5.29 -1.66
N LEU A 160 22.03 -5.62 -0.38
CA LEU A 160 22.12 -7.00 0.13
C LEU A 160 20.77 -7.72 0.08
N LEU A 161 19.68 -7.02 -0.26
CA LEU A 161 18.35 -7.62 -0.34
C LEU A 161 18.17 -8.46 -1.60
N ASP A 162 19.04 -8.34 -2.61
CA ASP A 162 18.89 -8.97 -3.93
C ASP A 162 18.55 -10.45 -3.85
N THR A 163 19.36 -11.24 -3.14
CA THR A 163 19.17 -12.69 -3.09
C THR A 163 17.92 -13.08 -2.31
N ARG A 164 17.63 -12.38 -1.20
CA ARG A 164 16.48 -12.69 -0.35
C ARG A 164 15.17 -12.24 -1.00
N ALA A 165 15.11 -11.01 -1.48
CA ALA A 165 13.97 -10.44 -2.18
C ALA A 165 13.67 -11.20 -3.46
N LYS A 166 14.69 -11.55 -4.26
CA LYS A 166 14.51 -12.40 -5.44
C LYS A 166 13.90 -13.75 -5.08
N ARG A 167 14.42 -14.43 -4.05
CA ARG A 167 13.84 -15.70 -3.57
C ARG A 167 12.40 -15.53 -3.09
N SER A 168 12.06 -14.45 -2.40
CA SER A 168 10.67 -14.18 -1.97
C SER A 168 9.76 -13.99 -3.19
N ILE A 169 10.18 -13.20 -4.18
CA ILE A 169 9.46 -12.94 -5.44
C ILE A 169 9.24 -14.26 -6.20
N GLU A 170 10.28 -15.08 -6.35
CA GLU A 170 10.22 -16.40 -7.02
C GLU A 170 9.29 -17.37 -6.28
N LYS A 171 9.32 -17.40 -4.95
CA LYS A 171 8.40 -18.22 -4.13
C LYS A 171 6.94 -17.82 -4.31
N MET A 172 6.67 -16.56 -4.64
CA MET A 172 5.33 -16.05 -4.94
C MET A 172 4.92 -16.33 -6.39
N GLY A 173 5.79 -16.97 -7.19
CA GLY A 173 5.51 -17.33 -8.59
C GLY A 173 5.88 -16.26 -9.61
N TYR A 174 6.60 -15.21 -9.21
CA TYR A 174 6.99 -14.12 -10.08
C TYR A 174 8.47 -14.21 -10.46
N THR A 175 8.81 -13.87 -11.70
CA THR A 175 10.19 -14.00 -12.21
C THR A 175 10.69 -12.77 -12.96
N HIS A 176 9.82 -11.78 -13.22
CA HIS A 176 10.19 -10.64 -14.04
C HIS A 176 11.19 -9.71 -13.31
N PRO A 177 12.34 -9.35 -13.92
CA PRO A 177 13.40 -8.59 -13.25
C PRO A 177 12.96 -7.18 -12.82
N ASN A 178 12.03 -6.55 -13.53
CA ASN A 178 11.51 -5.23 -13.14
C ASN A 178 10.90 -5.21 -11.74
N ILE A 179 10.33 -6.33 -11.26
CA ILE A 179 9.70 -6.38 -9.93
C ILE A 179 10.73 -6.06 -8.84
N LEU A 180 11.89 -6.72 -8.91
CA LEU A 180 12.97 -6.47 -7.97
C LEU A 180 13.54 -5.06 -8.13
N HIS A 181 13.70 -4.59 -9.36
CA HIS A 181 14.24 -3.25 -9.62
C HIS A 181 13.33 -2.14 -9.06
N VAL A 182 12.03 -2.20 -9.35
CA VAL A 182 11.03 -1.26 -8.83
C VAL A 182 10.95 -1.34 -7.31
N LEU A 183 10.94 -2.55 -6.73
CA LEU A 183 10.97 -2.74 -5.28
C LEU A 183 12.17 -2.01 -4.64
N LYS A 184 13.37 -2.15 -5.19
CA LYS A 184 14.57 -1.43 -4.69
C LYS A 184 14.39 0.08 -4.73
N LEU A 185 13.91 0.63 -5.85
CA LEU A 185 13.68 2.07 -5.98
C LEU A 185 12.68 2.59 -4.94
N CYS A 186 11.59 1.86 -4.70
CA CYS A 186 10.64 2.17 -3.64
C CYS A 186 11.28 2.11 -2.24
N LEU A 187 12.14 1.12 -1.97
CA LEU A 187 12.83 0.99 -0.68
C LEU A 187 13.86 2.10 -0.46
N TYR A 188 14.60 2.51 -1.50
CA TYR A 188 15.49 3.66 -1.42
C TYR A 188 14.69 4.92 -1.10
N ALA A 189 13.56 5.12 -1.76
CA ALA A 189 12.69 6.26 -1.49
C ALA A 189 12.22 6.29 -0.04
N HIS A 190 11.72 5.16 0.46
CA HIS A 190 11.32 5.03 1.87
C HIS A 190 12.47 5.35 2.83
N ARG A 191 13.68 4.79 2.58
CA ARG A 191 14.83 5.00 3.47
C ARG A 191 15.30 6.45 3.49
N VAL A 192 15.36 7.11 2.33
CA VAL A 192 15.75 8.52 2.24
C VAL A 192 14.78 9.39 3.02
N THR A 193 13.47 9.19 2.84
CA THR A 193 12.45 9.94 3.59
C THR A 193 12.52 9.66 5.09
N ALA A 194 12.79 8.42 5.52
CA ALA A 194 12.96 8.08 6.93
C ALA A 194 14.14 8.83 7.56
N LEU A 195 15.30 8.82 6.90
CA LEU A 195 16.50 9.51 7.37
C LEU A 195 16.31 11.04 7.39
N GLU A 196 15.59 11.60 6.42
CA GLU A 196 15.26 13.03 6.40
C GLU A 196 14.40 13.42 7.62
N LEU A 197 13.39 12.61 7.95
CA LEU A 197 12.54 12.83 9.13
C LEU A 197 13.33 12.70 10.43
N GLU A 198 14.20 11.68 10.54
CA GLU A 198 15.09 11.49 11.69
C GLU A 198 16.01 12.70 11.88
N ALA A 199 16.63 13.19 10.81
CA ALA A 199 17.48 14.37 10.83
C ALA A 199 16.71 15.61 11.28
N LYS A 200 15.50 15.85 10.75
CA LYS A 200 14.65 16.99 11.17
C LYS A 200 14.27 16.90 12.64
N HIS A 201 13.89 15.71 13.11
CA HIS A 201 13.55 15.49 14.51
C HIS A 201 14.77 15.75 15.41
N TYR A 202 15.94 15.24 15.05
CA TYR A 202 17.18 15.49 15.78
C TYR A 202 17.48 16.99 15.88
N LEU A 203 17.44 17.71 14.75
CA LEU A 203 17.69 19.16 14.71
C LEU A 203 16.69 19.95 15.55
N SER A 204 15.41 19.56 15.58
CA SER A 204 14.40 20.24 16.41
C SER A 204 14.62 20.11 17.93
N ARG A 205 15.53 19.24 18.38
CA ARG A 205 15.90 19.13 19.80
C ARG A 205 16.98 20.13 20.22
N PHE A 206 17.62 20.81 19.25
CA PHE A 206 18.69 21.79 19.47
C PHE A 206 18.29 23.23 19.10
N ILE A 207 17.03 23.44 18.70
CA ILE A 207 16.41 24.75 18.43
C ILE A 207 15.32 24.97 19.47
#